data_AF-A0A958H7D9-F1
#
_entry.id   AF-A0A958H7D9-F1
#
_cell.length_a   1.000
_cell.length_b   1.000
_cell.length_c   1.000
_cell.angle_alpha   90.00
_cell.angle_beta   90.00
_cell.angle_gamma   90.00
#
_symmetry.space_group_name_H-M   'P 1'
#
loop_
_entity.id
_entity.type
_entity.pdbx_description
1 polymer ?
#
loop_
_entity_poly.entity_id
_entity_poly.type
_entity_poly.pdbx_seq_one_letter_code
_entity_poly.pdbx_strand_id
1 'polypeptide(L)'
;VRVHIPRESLLIGQRLQVEGDDGELQVDPLVRAFEVVVPPPALSDPRADLARVVAGLPETVQVGQVHAEPAVLDQLSPLARAENWRITTFFRREELVGVAPAGSHPLGYAVDLGTTKVAGYLVDLSTGGELARGGVLNAQIGYGEDVISRLAYAHRNPDGRRHLARMIQESLNELLGELVAEAGATRSQVVDVCIVGNTAMTHLLLELPIRQLAVAP
;
A
#
# COMPACT_ATOMS: atom_id res chain seq x y z
N VAL A 1 -13.22 23.73 -27.68
CA VAL A 1 -11.82 24.08 -27.33
C VAL A 1 -11.41 23.17 -26.18
N ARG A 2 -10.42 22.28 -26.38
CA ARG A 2 -9.84 21.49 -25.28
C ARG A 2 -8.67 22.28 -24.73
N VAL A 3 -8.73 22.64 -23.46
CA VAL A 3 -7.65 23.35 -22.77
C VAL A 3 -6.89 22.33 -21.94
N HIS A 4 -5.58 22.22 -22.19
CA HIS A 4 -4.68 21.39 -21.40
C HIS A 4 -4.12 22.25 -20.26
N ILE A 5 -4.43 21.91 -19.02
CA ILE A 5 -3.89 22.59 -17.83
C ILE A 5 -2.67 21.79 -17.36
N PRO A 6 -1.46 22.37 -17.36
CA PRO A 6 -0.24 21.72 -16.84
C PRO A 6 -0.39 21.40 -15.34
N ARG A 7 0.20 20.27 -14.89
CA ARG A 7 0.16 19.83 -13.48
C ARG A 7 0.68 20.92 -12.53
N GLU A 8 1.67 21.72 -12.95
CA GLU A 8 2.27 22.79 -12.16
C GLU A 8 1.34 24.01 -11.99
N SER A 9 0.30 24.13 -12.81
CA SER A 9 -0.69 25.22 -12.73
C SER A 9 -1.79 24.98 -11.68
N LEU A 10 -1.84 23.78 -11.12
CA LEU A 10 -2.68 23.46 -9.96
C LEU A 10 -1.95 23.93 -8.70
N LEU A 11 -2.01 25.24 -8.44
CA LEU A 11 -1.42 25.89 -7.27
C LEU A 11 -1.67 25.08 -5.98
N ILE A 12 -0.56 24.60 -5.43
CA ILE A 12 -0.41 24.00 -4.10
C ILE A 12 -0.82 25.04 -3.05
N GLY A 13 -1.72 24.64 -2.14
CA GLY A 13 -2.02 25.41 -0.93
C GLY A 13 -3.51 25.62 -0.63
N GLN A 14 -4.31 24.56 -0.55
CA GLN A 14 -5.52 24.61 0.27
C GLN A 14 -5.36 23.61 1.41
N ARG A 15 -5.24 24.15 2.63
CA ARG A 15 -5.35 23.41 3.90
C ARG A 15 -6.58 22.50 3.83
N LEU A 16 -6.36 21.21 3.63
CA LEU A 16 -7.28 20.22 4.14
C LEU A 16 -7.33 20.43 5.66
N GLN A 17 -8.50 20.30 6.28
CA GLN A 17 -8.57 20.20 7.73
C GLN A 17 -8.06 18.79 8.08
N VAL A 18 -6.75 18.69 8.31
CA VAL A 18 -6.02 17.44 8.62
C VAL A 18 -5.57 17.40 10.08
N GLU A 19 -6.18 18.22 10.92
CA GLU A 19 -5.99 18.18 12.37
C GLU A 19 -7.07 17.26 12.94
N GLY A 20 -6.67 16.02 13.23
CA GLY A 20 -7.37 15.12 14.13
C GLY A 20 -6.76 15.23 15.52
N ASP A 21 -7.54 14.94 16.56
CA ASP A 21 -7.01 14.80 17.92
C ASP A 21 -6.31 13.45 18.03
N ASP A 22 -4.99 13.46 17.92
CA ASP A 22 -4.13 12.27 18.05
C ASP A 22 -3.96 11.90 19.53
N GLY A 23 -5.07 11.59 20.21
CA GLY A 23 -5.02 11.03 21.57
C GLY A 23 -4.10 9.80 21.63
N GLU A 24 -3.71 9.36 22.83
CA GLU A 24 -2.82 8.20 22.99
C GLU A 24 -3.40 6.95 22.30
N LEU A 25 -2.85 6.61 21.13
CA LEU A 25 -3.25 5.45 20.35
C LEU A 25 -2.51 4.23 20.90
N GLN A 26 -3.24 3.25 21.46
CA GLN A 26 -2.65 1.94 21.74
C GLN A 26 -2.48 1.18 20.43
N VAL A 27 -1.23 1.01 20.01
CA VAL A 27 -0.89 0.36 18.74
C VAL A 27 -0.85 -1.15 18.94
N ASP A 28 -1.73 -1.88 18.24
CA ASP A 28 -1.72 -3.34 18.12
C ASP A 28 -1.63 -3.72 16.64
N PRO A 29 -0.43 -3.63 16.04
CA PRO A 29 -0.29 -3.78 14.60
C PRO A 29 -0.46 -5.23 14.18
N LEU A 30 -1.24 -5.44 13.12
CA LEU A 30 -1.49 -6.77 12.54
C LEU A 30 -0.22 -7.42 12.00
N VAL A 31 0.74 -6.60 11.57
CA VAL A 31 2.05 -7.01 11.05
C VAL A 31 3.12 -6.77 12.11
N ARG A 32 3.93 -7.79 12.37
CA ARG A 32 5.09 -7.70 13.30
C ARG A 32 6.39 -7.82 12.55
N ALA A 33 7.39 -7.06 12.97
CA ALA A 33 8.73 -7.09 12.42
C ALA A 33 9.65 -7.97 13.27
N PHE A 34 10.47 -8.79 12.60
CA PHE A 34 11.52 -9.59 13.23
C PHE A 34 12.83 -9.40 12.48
N GLU A 35 13.88 -9.00 13.18
CA GLU A 35 15.24 -9.09 12.64
C GLU A 35 15.66 -10.56 12.57
N VAL A 36 16.14 -10.97 11.40
CA VAL A 36 16.62 -12.32 11.13
C VAL A 36 18.07 -12.25 10.69
N VAL A 37 18.92 -13.00 11.40
CA VAL A 37 20.35 -13.13 11.10
C VAL A 37 20.66 -14.61 10.96
N VAL A 38 20.96 -15.06 9.74
CA VAL A 38 21.18 -16.48 9.44
C VAL A 38 22.42 -16.71 8.58
N PRO A 39 23.08 -17.88 8.68
CA PRO A 39 24.21 -18.18 7.81
C PRO A 39 23.81 -18.24 6.33
N PRO A 40 24.65 -17.78 5.40
CA PRO A 40 24.40 -17.90 3.96
C PRO A 40 24.29 -19.37 3.52
N PRO A 41 23.65 -19.64 2.37
CA PRO A 41 23.49 -20.99 1.85
C PRO A 41 24.85 -21.63 1.55
N ALA A 42 24.98 -22.90 1.93
CA ALA A 42 26.18 -23.70 1.75
C ALA A 42 25.81 -25.11 1.32
N LEU A 43 26.75 -25.87 0.76
CA LEU A 43 26.52 -27.28 0.40
C LEU A 43 26.11 -28.15 1.60
N SER A 44 26.60 -27.81 2.81
CA SER A 44 26.21 -28.45 4.06
C SER A 44 24.81 -28.07 4.55
N ASP A 45 24.22 -27.01 3.98
CA ASP A 45 22.90 -26.50 4.34
C ASP A 45 22.15 -25.97 3.10
N PRO A 46 21.57 -26.87 2.28
CA PRO A 46 20.89 -26.53 1.04
C PRO A 46 19.43 -26.10 1.25
N ARG A 47 19.06 -25.65 2.47
CA ARG A 47 17.69 -25.20 2.75
C ARG A 47 17.30 -24.01 1.85
N ALA A 48 16.05 -24.03 1.42
CA ALA A 48 15.42 -22.93 0.69
C ALA A 48 15.38 -21.64 1.53
N ASP A 49 15.36 -20.49 0.86
CA ASP A 49 15.47 -19.17 1.48
C ASP A 49 14.37 -18.92 2.53
N LEU A 50 13.10 -19.27 2.26
CA LEU A 50 12.01 -19.13 3.23
C LEU A 50 12.24 -20.02 4.47
N ALA A 51 12.62 -21.27 4.28
CA ALA A 51 12.90 -22.18 5.39
C ALA A 51 14.09 -21.69 6.24
N ARG A 52 15.07 -21.04 5.61
CA ARG A 52 16.20 -20.42 6.30
C ARG A 52 15.76 -19.22 7.12
N VAL A 53 14.90 -18.36 6.59
CA VAL A 53 14.30 -17.24 7.33
C VAL A 53 13.53 -17.73 8.55
N VAL A 54 12.66 -18.73 8.37
CA VAL A 54 11.86 -19.30 9.47
C VAL A 54 12.75 -19.87 10.57
N ALA A 55 13.85 -20.54 10.20
CA ALA A 55 14.82 -21.07 11.17
C ALA A 55 15.61 -19.97 11.92
N GLY A 56 15.58 -18.72 11.45
CA GLY A 56 16.22 -17.57 12.09
C GLY A 56 15.27 -16.71 12.91
N LEU A 57 13.99 -17.06 13.02
CA LEU A 57 13.05 -16.36 13.88
C LEU A 57 13.39 -16.58 15.36
N PRO A 58 13.08 -15.62 16.25
CA PRO A 58 13.28 -15.79 17.69
C PRO A 58 12.52 -17.01 18.23
N GLU A 59 13.08 -17.75 19.19
CA GLU A 59 12.44 -18.95 19.77
C GLU A 59 11.08 -18.66 20.43
N THR A 60 10.86 -17.42 20.85
CA THR A 60 9.59 -16.95 21.40
C THR A 60 8.47 -16.84 20.36
N VAL A 61 8.82 -16.84 19.07
CA VAL A 61 7.90 -16.74 17.94
C VAL A 61 7.60 -18.15 17.44
N GLN A 62 6.52 -18.73 17.96
CA GLN A 62 5.99 -19.98 17.42
C GLN A 62 5.14 -19.69 16.20
N VAL A 63 5.72 -19.92 15.02
CA VAL A 63 4.97 -19.96 13.76
C VAL A 63 4.73 -21.41 13.36
N GLY A 64 3.51 -21.72 12.92
CA GLY A 64 3.21 -23.00 12.29
C GLY A 64 3.79 -23.08 10.88
N GLN A 65 2.97 -23.44 9.91
CA GLN A 65 3.42 -23.52 8.52
C GLN A 65 3.45 -22.12 7.91
N VAL A 66 4.65 -21.56 7.78
CA VAL A 66 4.83 -20.25 7.13
C VAL A 66 4.58 -20.33 5.63
N HIS A 67 3.80 -19.38 5.13
CA HIS A 67 3.58 -19.16 3.70
C HIS A 67 3.93 -17.73 3.31
N ALA A 68 4.18 -17.52 2.02
CA ALA A 68 4.48 -16.21 1.45
C ALA A 68 3.94 -16.18 0.01
N GLU A 69 3.46 -15.02 -0.42
CA GLU A 69 3.10 -14.82 -1.83
C GLU A 69 4.36 -14.83 -2.71
N PRO A 70 4.26 -15.27 -3.99
CA PRO A 70 5.40 -15.27 -4.92
C PRO A 70 6.12 -13.93 -5.00
N ALA A 71 5.38 -12.81 -4.97
CA ALA A 71 5.96 -11.47 -5.02
C ALA A 71 6.86 -11.14 -3.81
N VAL A 72 6.60 -11.73 -2.64
CA VAL A 72 7.45 -11.59 -1.45
C VAL A 72 8.69 -12.48 -1.58
N LEU A 73 8.53 -13.70 -2.11
CA LEU A 73 9.64 -14.62 -2.35
C LEU A 73 10.64 -14.07 -3.38
N ASP A 74 10.11 -13.43 -4.43
CA ASP A 74 10.91 -12.76 -5.47
C ASP A 74 11.77 -11.63 -4.88
N GLN A 75 11.31 -10.96 -3.82
CA GLN A 75 12.07 -9.93 -3.10
C GLN A 75 13.04 -10.52 -2.07
N LEU A 76 12.64 -11.59 -1.37
CA LEU A 76 13.43 -12.24 -0.31
C LEU A 76 14.80 -12.67 -0.80
N SER A 77 14.86 -13.43 -1.90
CA SER A 77 16.10 -14.05 -2.38
C SER A 77 17.21 -13.03 -2.71
N PRO A 78 16.97 -12.00 -3.55
CA PRO A 78 17.98 -11.00 -3.86
C PRO A 78 18.32 -10.12 -2.65
N LEU A 79 17.34 -9.70 -1.85
CA LEU A 79 17.56 -8.84 -0.70
C LEU A 79 18.41 -9.54 0.37
N ALA A 80 18.07 -10.79 0.74
CA ALA A 80 18.82 -11.55 1.73
C ALA A 80 20.29 -11.72 1.33
N ARG A 81 20.58 -11.89 0.04
CA ARG A 81 21.97 -11.97 -0.45
C ARG A 81 22.68 -10.63 -0.42
N ALA A 82 22.01 -9.55 -0.80
CA ALA A 82 22.57 -8.20 -0.77
C ALA A 82 22.92 -7.75 0.66
N GLU A 83 22.07 -8.12 1.63
CA GLU A 83 22.21 -7.76 3.05
C GLU A 83 22.99 -8.80 3.88
N ASN A 84 23.72 -9.71 3.22
CA ASN A 84 24.50 -10.78 3.89
C ASN A 84 23.69 -11.57 4.94
N TRP A 85 22.44 -11.88 4.60
CA TRP A 85 21.49 -12.63 5.42
C TRP A 85 21.18 -12.00 6.78
N ARG A 86 21.31 -10.68 6.86
CA ARG A 86 20.83 -9.85 7.96
C ARG A 86 19.70 -8.94 7.45
N ILE A 87 18.46 -9.34 7.66
CA ILE A 87 17.28 -8.65 7.12
C ILE A 87 16.22 -8.45 8.20
N THR A 88 15.32 -7.49 7.99
CA THR A 88 14.05 -7.43 8.73
C THR A 88 12.98 -8.17 7.93
N THR A 89 12.19 -8.98 8.62
CA THR A 89 11.07 -9.72 8.05
C THR A 89 9.77 -9.26 8.67
N PHE A 90 8.71 -9.18 7.86
CA PHE A 90 7.40 -8.70 8.29
C PHE A 90 6.39 -9.84 8.21
N PHE A 91 5.77 -10.16 9.35
CA PHE A 91 4.86 -11.28 9.49
C PHE A 91 3.46 -10.83 9.87
N ARG A 92 2.47 -11.33 9.15
CA ARG A 92 1.05 -11.27 9.50
C ARG A 92 0.61 -12.67 9.91
N ARG A 93 0.55 -12.93 11.22
CA ARG A 93 0.35 -14.29 11.75
C ARG A 93 1.40 -15.27 11.18
N GLU A 94 0.99 -16.24 10.37
CA GLU A 94 1.86 -17.26 9.75
C GLU A 94 2.25 -16.91 8.30
N GLU A 95 2.00 -15.68 7.87
CA GLU A 95 2.30 -15.20 6.52
C GLU A 95 3.49 -14.25 6.56
N LEU A 96 4.54 -14.54 5.77
CA LEU A 96 5.60 -13.57 5.48
C LEU A 96 5.07 -12.60 4.41
N VAL A 97 4.76 -11.37 4.81
CA VAL A 97 4.14 -10.34 3.96
C VAL A 97 5.15 -9.37 3.36
N GLY A 98 6.38 -9.35 3.87
CA GLY A 98 7.41 -8.47 3.35
C GLY A 98 8.78 -8.71 3.97
N VAL A 99 9.79 -8.15 3.31
CA VAL A 99 11.19 -8.19 3.72
C VAL A 99 11.83 -6.83 3.44
N ALA A 100 12.75 -6.41 4.30
CA ALA A 100 13.46 -5.14 4.14
C ALA A 100 14.88 -5.23 4.73
N PRO A 101 15.77 -4.28 4.42
CA PRO A 101 17.08 -4.18 5.07
C PRO A 101 16.94 -4.17 6.59
N ALA A 102 17.96 -4.68 7.30
CA ALA A 102 17.91 -4.73 8.76
C ALA A 102 17.70 -3.34 9.40
N GLY A 103 16.94 -3.32 10.50
CA GLY A 103 16.51 -2.09 11.16
C GLY A 103 15.34 -1.36 10.48
N SER A 104 14.80 -1.88 9.37
CA SER A 104 13.62 -1.28 8.74
C SER A 104 12.36 -1.49 9.58
N HIS A 105 11.51 -0.46 9.60
CA HIS A 105 10.19 -0.51 10.26
C HIS A 105 9.09 -0.92 9.28
N PRO A 106 8.05 -1.65 9.74
CA PRO A 106 6.86 -1.94 8.95
C PRO A 106 6.02 -0.67 8.79
N LEU A 107 5.69 -0.32 7.55
CA LEU A 107 4.91 0.85 7.20
C LEU A 107 3.52 0.47 6.68
N GLY A 108 2.55 1.34 6.96
CA GLY A 108 1.19 1.27 6.46
C GLY A 108 0.89 2.43 5.53
N TYR A 109 0.05 2.20 4.52
CA TYR A 109 -0.49 3.24 3.65
C TYR A 109 -1.99 3.40 3.87
N ALA A 110 -2.40 4.49 4.52
CA ALA A 110 -3.81 4.81 4.73
C ALA A 110 -4.27 5.81 3.66
N VAL A 111 -5.44 5.57 3.08
CA VAL A 111 -5.95 6.33 1.92
C VAL A 111 -7.41 6.69 2.11
N ASP A 112 -7.74 7.96 1.93
CA ASP A 112 -9.11 8.43 1.71
C ASP A 112 -9.36 8.68 0.22
N LEU A 113 -10.04 7.74 -0.43
CA LEU A 113 -10.42 7.77 -1.83
C LEU A 113 -11.75 8.53 -2.00
N GLY A 114 -11.62 9.86 -2.01
CA GLY A 114 -12.72 10.76 -2.32
C GLY A 114 -13.06 10.81 -3.82
N THR A 115 -14.24 11.35 -4.12
CA THR A 115 -14.69 11.54 -5.52
C THR A 115 -13.90 12.66 -6.20
N THR A 116 -13.50 13.70 -5.49
CA THR A 116 -12.76 14.84 -6.08
C THR A 116 -11.28 14.79 -5.76
N LYS A 117 -10.92 14.31 -4.56
CA LYS A 117 -9.56 14.29 -4.04
C LYS A 117 -9.25 12.91 -3.47
N VAL A 118 -7.98 12.55 -3.50
CA VAL A 118 -7.42 11.38 -2.82
C VAL A 118 -6.42 11.90 -1.80
N ALA A 119 -6.55 11.51 -0.54
CA ALA A 119 -5.55 11.79 0.48
C ALA A 119 -4.85 10.49 0.87
N GLY A 120 -3.55 10.56 1.12
CA GLY A 120 -2.71 9.42 1.48
C GLY A 120 -1.82 9.77 2.67
N TYR A 121 -1.63 8.78 3.54
CA TYR A 121 -0.85 8.89 4.77
C TYR A 121 0.06 7.68 4.88
N LEU A 122 1.35 7.93 5.07
CA LEU A 122 2.33 6.90 5.35
C LEU A 122 2.53 6.84 6.87
N VAL A 123 2.36 5.66 7.46
CA VAL A 123 2.33 5.47 8.91
C VAL A 123 3.35 4.42 9.32
N ASP A 124 4.12 4.65 10.38
CA ASP A 124 4.90 3.60 11.03
C ASP A 124 3.98 2.73 11.88
N LEU A 125 3.81 1.47 11.49
CA LEU A 125 2.92 0.53 12.18
C LEU A 125 3.42 0.15 13.57
N SER A 126 4.70 0.36 13.87
CA SER A 126 5.28 0.08 15.19
C SER A 126 4.87 1.12 16.23
N THR A 127 4.70 2.38 15.79
CA THR A 127 4.49 3.53 16.67
C THR A 127 3.13 4.19 16.48
N GLY A 128 2.43 3.89 15.38
CA GLY A 128 1.23 4.60 14.96
C GLY A 128 1.52 6.00 14.42
N GLY A 129 2.78 6.42 14.37
CA GLY A 129 3.19 7.76 13.94
C GLY A 129 3.05 7.96 12.44
N GLU A 130 2.49 9.09 12.04
CA GLU A 130 2.49 9.51 10.64
C GLU A 130 3.89 10.01 10.24
N LEU A 131 4.42 9.45 9.15
CA LEU A 131 5.73 9.79 8.59
C LEU A 131 5.64 10.81 7.46
N ALA A 132 4.57 10.75 6.67
CA ALA A 132 4.30 11.67 5.56
C ALA A 132 2.81 11.67 5.22
N ARG A 133 2.31 12.80 4.69
CA ARG A 133 0.95 12.94 4.18
C ARG A 133 0.93 13.71 2.86
N GLY A 134 -0.01 13.38 1.99
CA GLY A 134 -0.15 14.03 0.70
C GLY A 134 -1.55 13.90 0.13
N GLY A 135 -1.82 14.63 -0.93
CA GLY A 135 -3.11 14.56 -1.59
C GLY A 135 -3.05 15.00 -3.04
N VAL A 136 -3.85 14.32 -3.86
CA VAL A 136 -3.95 14.55 -5.30
C VAL A 136 -5.42 14.73 -5.70
N LEU A 137 -5.66 15.33 -6.86
CA LEU A 137 -6.99 15.28 -7.47
C LEU A 137 -7.28 13.85 -7.92
N ASN A 138 -8.53 13.41 -7.73
CA ASN A 138 -8.96 12.14 -8.28
C ASN A 138 -8.95 12.23 -9.82
N ALA A 139 -8.06 11.45 -10.44
CA ALA A 139 -7.82 11.50 -11.89
C ALA A 139 -9.07 11.15 -12.72
N GLN A 140 -10.08 10.51 -12.12
CA GLN A 140 -11.36 10.22 -12.78
C GLN A 140 -12.23 11.46 -13.04
N ILE A 141 -11.89 12.63 -12.52
CA ILE A 141 -12.68 13.86 -12.70
C ILE A 141 -12.94 14.21 -14.17
N GLY A 142 -12.01 13.86 -15.07
CA GLY A 142 -12.18 14.05 -16.52
C GLY A 142 -13.24 13.16 -17.17
N TYR A 143 -13.77 12.17 -16.45
CA TYR A 143 -14.72 11.15 -16.94
C TYR A 143 -16.08 11.24 -16.25
N GLY A 144 -16.27 12.27 -15.42
CA GLY A 144 -17.53 12.60 -14.76
C GLY A 144 -17.32 13.52 -13.57
N GLU A 145 -18.12 14.58 -13.47
CA GLU A 145 -18.04 15.57 -12.40
C GLU A 145 -18.49 14.99 -11.05
N ASP A 146 -19.39 14.00 -11.10
CA ASP A 146 -19.93 13.32 -9.92
C ASP A 146 -19.85 11.79 -10.05
N VAL A 147 -20.31 11.09 -9.00
CA VAL A 147 -20.32 9.63 -8.96
C VAL A 147 -21.19 9.04 -10.07
N ILE A 148 -22.41 9.55 -10.29
CA ILE A 148 -23.37 8.95 -11.24
C ILE A 148 -22.89 9.06 -12.69
N SER A 149 -22.36 10.21 -13.07
CA SER A 149 -21.78 10.45 -14.40
C SER A 149 -20.58 9.53 -14.66
N ARG A 150 -19.74 9.26 -13.65
CA ARG A 150 -18.64 8.28 -13.77
C ARG A 150 -19.13 6.84 -13.90
N LEU A 151 -20.13 6.45 -13.12
CA LEU A 151 -20.73 5.13 -13.22
C LEU A 151 -21.38 4.93 -14.60
N ALA A 152 -22.04 5.97 -15.12
CA ALA A 152 -22.59 5.98 -16.47
C ALA A 152 -21.50 5.88 -17.54
N TYR A 153 -20.38 6.60 -17.40
CA TYR A 153 -19.22 6.45 -18.28
C TYR A 153 -18.69 5.01 -18.27
N ALA A 154 -18.43 4.45 -17.09
CA ALA A 154 -17.90 3.10 -16.95
C ALA A 154 -18.86 2.02 -17.48
N HIS A 155 -20.16 2.26 -17.43
CA HIS A 155 -21.17 1.35 -17.98
C HIS A 155 -21.32 1.44 -19.49
N ARG A 156 -21.25 2.65 -20.07
CA ARG A 156 -21.48 2.89 -21.50
C ARG A 156 -20.28 2.53 -22.37
N ASN A 157 -19.07 2.59 -21.81
CA ASN A 157 -17.84 2.36 -22.55
C ASN A 157 -17.36 0.92 -22.35
N PRO A 158 -17.08 0.18 -23.44
CA PRO A 158 -16.29 -1.05 -23.34
C PRO A 158 -15.00 -0.77 -22.56
N ASP A 159 -14.68 -1.61 -21.58
CA ASP A 159 -13.56 -1.46 -20.64
C ASP A 159 -13.57 -0.20 -19.75
N GLY A 160 -14.63 0.60 -19.75
CA GLY A 160 -14.68 1.86 -18.99
C GLY A 160 -14.41 1.68 -17.49
N ARG A 161 -14.91 0.60 -16.89
CA ARG A 161 -14.62 0.24 -15.49
C ARG A 161 -13.13 -0.02 -15.26
N ARG A 162 -12.49 -0.83 -16.11
CA ARG A 162 -11.05 -1.15 -16.00
C ARG A 162 -10.20 0.10 -16.20
N HIS A 163 -10.58 0.94 -17.16
CA HIS A 163 -9.92 2.22 -17.41
C HIS A 163 -9.97 3.12 -16.17
N LEU A 164 -11.16 3.33 -15.60
CA LEU A 164 -11.33 4.12 -14.38
C LEU A 164 -10.60 3.52 -13.17
N ALA A 165 -10.54 2.19 -13.05
CA ALA A 165 -9.79 1.50 -12.00
C ALA A 165 -8.28 1.76 -12.11
N ARG A 166 -7.70 1.60 -13.32
CA ARG A 166 -6.29 1.88 -13.59
C ARG A 166 -5.91 3.30 -13.22
N MET A 167 -6.74 4.28 -13.58
CA MET A 167 -6.48 5.68 -13.23
C MET A 167 -6.38 5.91 -11.71
N ILE A 168 -7.23 5.24 -10.91
CA ILE A 168 -7.13 5.30 -9.45
C ILE A 168 -5.83 4.62 -9.02
N GLN A 169 -5.56 3.40 -9.49
CA GLN A 169 -4.39 2.62 -9.09
C GLN A 169 -3.07 3.35 -9.42
N GLU A 170 -2.97 3.99 -10.58
CA GLU A 170 -1.84 4.83 -10.98
C GLU A 170 -1.70 6.02 -10.02
N SER A 171 -2.79 6.73 -9.73
CA SER A 171 -2.78 7.87 -8.79
C SER A 171 -2.35 7.46 -7.37
N LEU A 172 -2.83 6.31 -6.89
CA LEU A 172 -2.44 5.76 -5.59
C LEU A 172 -0.97 5.36 -5.56
N ASN A 173 -0.47 4.74 -6.63
CA ASN A 173 0.92 4.33 -6.72
C ASN A 173 1.87 5.53 -6.83
N GLU A 174 1.50 6.56 -7.60
CA GLU A 174 2.25 7.82 -7.67
C GLU A 174 2.33 8.49 -6.31
N LEU A 175 1.17 8.70 -5.65
CA LEU A 175 1.11 9.32 -4.33
C LEU A 175 1.91 8.52 -3.30
N LEU A 176 1.77 7.19 -3.26
CA LEU A 176 2.58 6.35 -2.38
C LEU A 176 4.08 6.54 -2.64
N GLY A 177 4.48 6.67 -3.90
CA GLY A 177 5.88 6.89 -4.30
C GLY A 177 6.46 8.20 -3.77
N GLU A 178 5.66 9.26 -3.81
CA GLU A 178 6.03 10.57 -3.25
C GLU A 178 6.21 10.48 -1.73
N LEU A 179 5.25 9.84 -1.04
CA LEU A 179 5.27 9.73 0.43
C LEU A 179 6.43 8.88 0.95
N VAL A 180 6.72 7.73 0.32
CA VAL A 180 7.88 6.90 0.74
C VAL A 180 9.20 7.62 0.47
N ALA A 181 9.30 8.39 -0.63
CA ALA A 181 10.50 9.17 -0.92
C ALA A 181 10.70 10.31 0.11
N GLU A 182 9.62 11.01 0.47
CA GLU A 182 9.64 12.06 1.50
C GLU A 182 10.08 11.52 2.87
N ALA A 183 9.59 10.34 3.24
CA ALA A 183 9.95 9.68 4.50
C ALA A 183 11.34 8.99 4.48
N GLY A 184 12.06 9.00 3.36
CA GLY A 184 13.34 8.29 3.22
C GLY A 184 13.20 6.75 3.33
N ALA A 185 12.01 6.23 3.03
CA ALA A 185 11.65 4.82 3.11
C ALA A 185 11.60 4.16 1.72
N THR A 186 11.39 2.85 1.71
CA THR A 186 11.26 2.05 0.49
C THR A 186 9.87 1.41 0.40
N ARG A 187 9.40 1.15 -0.83
CA ARG A 187 8.09 0.49 -1.04
C ARG A 187 7.99 -0.90 -0.40
N SER A 188 9.11 -1.62 -0.27
CA SER A 188 9.15 -2.94 0.38
C SER A 188 8.86 -2.89 1.88
N GLN A 189 8.94 -1.70 2.50
CA GLN A 189 8.52 -1.50 3.89
C GLN A 189 7.01 -1.31 4.02
N VAL A 190 6.29 -0.98 2.95
CA VAL A 190 4.83 -0.79 2.98
C VAL A 190 4.16 -2.16 2.90
N VAL A 191 3.75 -2.67 4.05
CA VAL A 191 3.27 -4.05 4.23
C VAL A 191 1.79 -4.15 4.56
N ASP A 192 1.14 -3.02 4.77
CA ASP A 192 -0.30 -2.93 4.95
C ASP A 192 -0.87 -1.69 4.26
N VAL A 193 -2.09 -1.82 3.75
CA VAL A 193 -2.77 -0.73 3.03
C VAL A 193 -4.25 -0.71 3.45
N CYS A 194 -4.72 0.44 3.92
CA CYS A 194 -6.12 0.66 4.25
C CYS A 194 -6.68 1.76 3.35
N ILE A 195 -7.67 1.43 2.52
CA ILE A 195 -8.32 2.38 1.62
C ILE A 195 -9.77 2.52 2.03
N VAL A 196 -10.16 3.73 2.43
CA VAL A 196 -11.55 4.12 2.66
C VAL A 196 -12.05 4.93 1.48
N GLY A 197 -13.34 4.87 1.21
CA GLY A 197 -13.98 5.62 0.14
C GLY A 197 -15.46 5.28 0.08
N ASN A 198 -16.24 6.09 -0.63
CA ASN A 198 -17.65 5.77 -0.82
C ASN A 198 -17.83 4.48 -1.66
N THR A 199 -19.02 3.89 -1.61
CA THR A 199 -19.33 2.61 -2.26
C THR A 199 -18.98 2.61 -3.75
N ALA A 200 -19.22 3.69 -4.48
CA ALA A 200 -18.92 3.74 -5.90
C ALA A 200 -17.40 3.77 -6.17
N MET A 201 -16.64 4.53 -5.38
CA MET A 201 -15.18 4.62 -5.55
C MET A 201 -14.50 3.30 -5.24
N THR A 202 -14.91 2.62 -4.16
CA THR A 202 -14.38 1.30 -3.79
C THR A 202 -14.70 0.25 -4.87
N HIS A 203 -15.92 0.26 -5.42
CA HIS A 203 -16.27 -0.66 -6.53
C HIS A 203 -15.50 -0.37 -7.81
N LEU A 204 -15.24 0.90 -8.14
CA LEU A 204 -14.41 1.26 -9.29
C LEU A 204 -12.96 0.81 -9.10
N LEU A 205 -12.35 1.07 -7.93
CA LEU A 205 -10.99 0.66 -7.61
C LEU A 205 -10.78 -0.86 -7.77
N LEU A 206 -11.72 -1.65 -7.27
CA LEU A 206 -11.67 -3.11 -7.25
C LEU A 206 -12.22 -3.77 -8.53
N GLU A 207 -12.59 -2.98 -9.54
CA GLU A 207 -13.24 -3.46 -10.77
C GLU A 207 -14.49 -4.34 -10.49
N LEU A 208 -15.26 -4.03 -9.45
CA LEU A 208 -16.49 -4.76 -9.10
C LEU A 208 -17.67 -4.37 -10.00
N PRO A 209 -18.76 -5.16 -10.06
CA PRO A 209 -19.96 -4.76 -10.78
C PRO A 209 -20.51 -3.43 -10.25
N ILE A 210 -20.85 -2.48 -11.14
CA ILE A 210 -21.28 -1.14 -10.74
C ILE A 210 -22.71 -0.78 -11.15
N ARG A 211 -23.37 -1.62 -11.96
CA ARG A 211 -24.65 -1.27 -12.59
C ARG A 211 -25.73 -0.98 -11.54
N GLN A 212 -25.79 -1.80 -10.51
CA GLN A 212 -26.75 -1.70 -9.41
C GLN A 212 -26.59 -0.42 -8.57
N LEU A 213 -25.42 0.23 -8.63
CA LEU A 213 -25.17 1.48 -7.89
C LEU A 213 -25.79 2.70 -8.59
N ALA A 214 -26.21 2.56 -9.85
CA ALA A 214 -26.73 3.65 -10.68
C ALA A 214 -28.23 3.51 -11.01
N VAL A 215 -28.93 2.54 -10.42
CA VAL A 215 -30.35 2.27 -10.68
C VAL A 215 -31.15 2.19 -9.38
N ALA A 216 -32.41 2.61 -9.43
CA ALA A 216 -33.35 2.43 -8.32
C ALA A 216 -33.72 0.94 -8.17
N PRO A 217 -34.03 0.47 -6.95
CA PRO A 217 -34.52 -0.87 -6.69
C PRO A 217 -35.90 -1.13 -7.31
#